data_AF-A0A1G2DV90-F1
#
_entry.id   AF-A0A1G2DV90-F1
#
_cell.length_a   1.000
_cell.length_b   1.000
_cell.length_c   1.000
_cell.angle_alpha   90.00
_cell.angle_beta   90.00
_cell.angle_gamma   90.00
#
_symmetry.space_group_name_H-M   'P 1'
#
loop_
_entity.id
_entity.type
_entity.pdbx_description
1 polymer ?
#
loop_
_entity_poly.entity_id
_entity_poly.type
_entity_poly.pdbx_seq_one_letter_code
_entity_poly.pdbx_strand_id
1 'polypeptide(L)'
;MAQKEKPKTKKEKAEEKKEKKKKEETKIQAIVNHYFYTKGLTLERIKKDAKKKKIIYSRFTRPAKQLLELAGSVKKAKKAIGKVAQWAKSRNLDYAIETVFKKWLELDKLKPKEIVKKPYFQNNPMIWSETKKKWYVIDDGGNWLEFAGKESEIEWRIIK
;
A
#
# COMPACT_ATOMS: atom_id res chain seq x y z
N MET A 1 -43.40 26.19 -21.68
CA MET A 1 -43.41 25.09 -22.68
C MET A 1 -42.36 24.07 -22.30
N ALA A 2 -42.76 22.92 -21.75
CA ALA A 2 -41.83 21.85 -21.40
C ALA A 2 -41.34 21.16 -22.68
N GLN A 3 -40.05 21.25 -22.97
CA GLN A 3 -39.44 20.50 -24.07
C GLN A 3 -39.53 19.01 -23.73
N LYS A 4 -40.42 18.28 -24.41
CA LYS A 4 -40.47 16.82 -24.33
C LYS A 4 -39.17 16.29 -24.94
N GLU A 5 -38.29 15.73 -24.12
CA GLU A 5 -37.11 15.00 -24.58
C GLU A 5 -37.54 13.91 -25.57
N LYS A 6 -37.02 13.97 -26.80
CA LYS A 6 -37.31 12.96 -27.82
C LYS A 6 -36.79 11.60 -27.32
N PRO A 7 -37.59 10.51 -27.42
CA PRO A 7 -37.16 9.20 -26.96
C PRO A 7 -35.96 8.71 -27.79
N LYS A 8 -34.82 8.49 -27.12
CA LYS A 8 -33.57 7.99 -27.72
C LYS A 8 -33.80 6.71 -28.54
N THR A 9 -33.24 6.66 -29.74
CA THR A 9 -33.33 5.53 -30.65
C THR A 9 -32.55 4.30 -30.14
N LYS A 10 -32.90 3.10 -30.62
CA LYS A 10 -32.22 1.83 -30.25
C LYS A 10 -30.71 1.87 -30.53
N LYS A 11 -30.26 2.58 -31.57
CA LYS A 11 -28.83 2.78 -31.91
C LYS A 11 -28.10 3.64 -30.88
N GLU A 12 -28.66 4.79 -30.51
CA GLU A 12 -28.08 5.69 -29.50
C GLU A 12 -27.93 5.02 -28.13
N LYS A 13 -28.92 4.21 -27.71
CA LYS A 13 -28.83 3.43 -26.46
C LYS A 13 -27.73 2.35 -26.49
N ALA A 14 -27.41 1.81 -27.66
CA ALA A 14 -26.36 0.80 -27.83
C ALA A 14 -24.95 1.42 -27.81
N GLU A 15 -24.77 2.58 -28.46
CA GLU A 15 -23.52 3.34 -28.42
C GLU A 15 -23.22 3.87 -27.01
N GLU A 16 -24.22 4.42 -26.31
CA GLU A 16 -24.06 4.89 -24.93
C GLU A 16 -23.63 3.75 -23.99
N LYS A 17 -24.17 2.55 -24.18
CA LYS A 17 -23.76 1.33 -23.44
C LYS A 17 -22.32 0.92 -23.75
N LYS A 18 -21.88 0.98 -25.02
CA LYS A 18 -20.50 0.67 -25.42
C LYS A 18 -19.52 1.68 -24.80
N GLU A 19 -19.85 2.96 -24.84
CA GLU A 19 -18.99 4.02 -24.30
C GLU A 19 -18.88 3.92 -22.77
N LYS A 20 -19.99 3.63 -22.08
CA LYS A 20 -20.01 3.36 -20.63
C LYS A 20 -19.13 2.16 -20.27
N LYS A 21 -19.25 1.03 -21.00
CA LYS A 21 -18.38 -0.13 -20.80
C LYS A 21 -16.91 0.20 -21.00
N LYS A 22 -16.57 0.93 -22.07
CA LYS A 22 -15.19 1.38 -22.34
C LYS A 22 -14.66 2.24 -21.18
N LYS A 23 -15.46 3.18 -20.67
CA LYS A 23 -15.10 4.00 -19.50
C LYS A 23 -14.89 3.16 -18.24
N GLU A 24 -15.75 2.16 -17.98
CA GLU A 24 -15.60 1.24 -16.84
C GLU A 24 -14.35 0.37 -16.94
N GLU A 25 -14.06 -0.19 -18.12
CA GLU A 25 -12.82 -0.95 -18.37
C GLU A 25 -11.59 -0.09 -18.10
N THR A 26 -11.58 1.17 -18.55
CA THR A 26 -10.47 2.11 -18.26
C THR A 26 -10.33 2.38 -16.76
N LYS A 27 -11.45 2.47 -16.02
CA LYS A 27 -11.42 2.64 -14.55
C LYS A 27 -10.85 1.42 -13.84
N ILE A 28 -11.27 0.21 -14.22
CA ILE A 28 -10.76 -1.05 -13.68
C ILE A 28 -9.26 -1.16 -13.98
N GLN A 29 -8.85 -0.85 -15.22
CA GLN A 29 -7.45 -0.87 -15.59
C GLN A 29 -6.61 0.11 -14.76
N ALA A 30 -7.12 1.32 -14.53
CA ALA A 30 -6.44 2.30 -13.69
C ALA A 30 -6.21 1.83 -12.24
N ILE A 31 -7.11 1.01 -11.69
CA ILE A 31 -6.97 0.43 -10.34
C ILE A 31 -5.93 -0.68 -10.35
N VAL A 32 -6.00 -1.62 -11.30
CA VAL A 32 -5.05 -2.73 -11.42
C VAL A 32 -3.63 -2.21 -11.66
N ASN A 33 -3.47 -1.24 -12.55
CA ASN A 33 -2.17 -0.60 -12.81
C ASN A 33 -1.62 0.08 -11.55
N HIS A 34 -2.47 0.72 -10.74
CA HIS A 34 -2.04 1.32 -9.49
C HIS A 34 -1.62 0.27 -8.46
N TYR A 35 -2.33 -0.86 -8.38
CA TYR A 35 -1.92 -2.00 -7.55
C TYR A 35 -0.52 -2.50 -7.93
N PHE A 36 -0.26 -2.78 -9.20
CA PHE A 36 1.06 -3.21 -9.66
C PHE A 36 2.14 -2.14 -9.47
N TYR A 37 1.79 -0.87 -9.66
CA TYR A 37 2.67 0.24 -9.35
C TYR A 37 3.09 0.23 -7.87
N THR A 38 2.16 -0.03 -6.95
CA THR A 38 2.49 -0.14 -5.52
C THR A 38 3.41 -1.33 -5.23
N LYS A 39 3.39 -2.38 -6.06
CA LYS A 39 4.33 -3.51 -6.02
C LYS A 39 5.71 -3.21 -6.66
N GLY A 40 5.92 -2.01 -7.19
CA GLY A 40 7.17 -1.60 -7.83
C GLY A 40 7.27 -1.97 -9.32
N LEU A 41 6.16 -2.35 -9.97
CA LEU A 41 6.14 -2.64 -11.39
C LEU A 41 5.72 -1.40 -12.19
N THR A 42 6.51 -1.04 -13.21
CA THR A 42 6.18 0.03 -14.15
C THR A 42 5.20 -0.47 -15.22
N LEU A 43 4.47 0.45 -15.86
CA LEU A 43 3.53 0.15 -16.96
C LEU A 43 4.17 -0.66 -18.10
N GLU A 44 5.42 -0.35 -18.45
CA GLU A 44 6.17 -1.06 -19.48
C GLU A 44 6.45 -2.51 -19.08
N ARG A 45 6.85 -2.71 -17.82
CA ARG A 45 7.13 -4.04 -17.27
C ARG A 45 5.85 -4.87 -17.18
N ILE A 46 4.73 -4.26 -16.76
CA ILE A 46 3.41 -4.90 -16.74
C ILE A 46 3.03 -5.38 -18.15
N LYS A 47 3.19 -4.54 -19.18
CA LYS A 47 2.88 -4.92 -20.57
C LYS A 47 3.78 -6.06 -21.08
N LYS A 48 5.09 -5.99 -20.78
CA LYS A 48 6.07 -7.01 -21.18
C LYS A 48 5.78 -8.35 -20.50
N ASP A 49 5.47 -8.32 -19.20
CA ASP A 49 5.19 -9.51 -18.41
C ASP A 49 3.81 -10.10 -18.71
N ALA A 50 2.80 -9.28 -19.03
CA ALA A 50 1.52 -9.74 -19.53
C ALA A 50 1.65 -10.44 -20.90
N LYS A 51 2.44 -9.87 -21.82
CA LYS A 51 2.73 -10.51 -23.13
C LYS A 51 3.46 -11.84 -22.97
N LYS A 52 4.32 -11.95 -21.94
CA LYS A 52 5.01 -13.20 -21.55
C LYS A 52 4.17 -14.14 -20.67
N LYS A 53 2.87 -13.85 -20.45
CA LYS A 53 1.95 -14.60 -19.55
C LYS A 53 2.41 -14.71 -18.09
N LYS A 54 3.42 -13.93 -17.67
CA LYS A 54 3.90 -13.88 -16.27
C LYS A 54 2.93 -13.15 -15.35
N ILE A 55 2.19 -12.18 -15.89
CA ILE A 55 1.09 -11.51 -15.19
C ILE A 55 -0.21 -11.84 -15.91
N ILE A 56 -1.06 -12.62 -15.26
CA ILE A 56 -2.40 -12.93 -15.77
C ILE A 56 -3.33 -11.80 -15.31
N TYR A 57 -3.41 -10.74 -16.13
CA TYR A 57 -4.15 -9.52 -15.82
C TYR A 57 -5.62 -9.78 -15.45
N SER A 58 -6.24 -10.76 -16.11
CA SER A 58 -7.64 -11.16 -15.86
C SER A 58 -7.91 -11.65 -14.43
N ARG A 59 -6.90 -12.11 -13.69
CA ARG A 59 -7.07 -12.48 -12.26
C ARG A 59 -7.36 -11.26 -11.39
N PHE A 60 -6.91 -10.08 -11.80
CA PHE A 60 -7.01 -8.86 -11.00
C PHE A 60 -8.18 -7.97 -11.41
N THR A 61 -8.82 -8.22 -12.56
CA THR A 61 -9.95 -7.42 -13.05
C THR A 61 -11.21 -7.59 -12.22
N ARG A 62 -11.54 -8.83 -11.79
CA ARG A 62 -12.70 -9.10 -10.93
C ARG A 62 -12.56 -8.44 -9.55
N PRO A 63 -11.44 -8.62 -8.81
CA PRO A 63 -11.20 -7.89 -7.56
C PRO A 63 -11.22 -6.38 -7.77
N ALA A 64 -10.58 -5.84 -8.81
CA ALA A 64 -10.57 -4.40 -9.05
C ALA A 64 -11.97 -3.82 -9.34
N LYS A 65 -12.84 -4.58 -10.01
CA LYS A 65 -14.23 -4.20 -10.23
C LYS A 65 -15.00 -4.09 -8.91
N GLN A 66 -14.89 -5.10 -8.05
CA GLN A 66 -15.52 -5.10 -6.72
C GLN A 66 -15.01 -3.95 -5.85
N LEU A 67 -13.71 -3.64 -5.95
CA LEU A 67 -13.12 -2.51 -5.24
C LEU A 67 -13.65 -1.16 -5.73
N LEU A 68 -13.83 -1.01 -7.04
CA LEU A 68 -14.41 0.20 -7.61
C LEU A 68 -15.86 0.41 -7.13
N GLU A 69 -16.64 -0.67 -7.08
CA GLU A 69 -18.01 -0.67 -6.61
C GLU A 69 -18.09 -0.30 -5.12
N LEU A 70 -17.28 -0.93 -4.27
CA LEU A 70 -17.19 -0.64 -2.84
C LEU A 70 -16.69 0.77 -2.54
N ALA A 71 -15.68 1.25 -3.27
CA ALA A 71 -15.09 2.57 -3.07
C ALA A 71 -15.94 3.72 -3.64
N GLY A 72 -16.84 3.42 -4.59
CA GLY A 72 -17.62 4.39 -5.36
C GLY A 72 -16.80 5.28 -6.30
N SER A 73 -15.47 5.25 -6.26
CA SER A 73 -14.60 6.04 -7.14
C SER A 73 -13.21 5.44 -7.28
N VAL A 74 -12.59 5.67 -8.43
CA VAL A 74 -11.20 5.25 -8.71
C VAL A 74 -10.21 5.91 -7.73
N LYS A 75 -10.44 7.18 -7.37
CA LYS A 75 -9.55 7.92 -6.46
C LYS A 75 -9.55 7.28 -5.06
N LYS A 76 -10.73 6.93 -4.52
CA LYS A 76 -10.86 6.25 -3.22
C LYS A 76 -10.24 4.85 -3.27
N ALA A 77 -10.49 4.08 -4.34
CA ALA A 77 -9.90 2.75 -4.53
C ALA A 77 -8.37 2.80 -4.54
N LYS A 78 -7.77 3.73 -5.30
CA LYS A 78 -6.32 3.93 -5.32
C LYS A 78 -5.77 4.30 -3.94
N LYS A 79 -6.44 5.20 -3.22
CA LYS A 79 -6.05 5.60 -1.86
C LYS A 79 -6.07 4.42 -0.89
N ALA A 80 -7.11 3.58 -0.96
CA ALA A 80 -7.23 2.38 -0.13
C ALA A 80 -6.10 1.37 -0.40
N ILE A 81 -5.81 1.09 -1.69
CA ILE A 81 -4.66 0.26 -2.09
C ILE A 81 -3.36 0.85 -1.56
N GLY A 82 -3.15 2.16 -1.68
CA GLY A 82 -1.95 2.83 -1.21
C GLY A 82 -1.73 2.67 0.29
N LYS A 83 -2.77 2.85 1.11
CA LYS A 83 -2.69 2.66 2.57
C LYS A 83 -2.31 1.21 2.94
N VAL A 84 -2.98 0.24 2.32
CA VAL A 84 -2.70 -1.19 2.56
C VAL A 84 -1.29 -1.55 2.09
N ALA A 85 -0.85 -1.03 0.95
CA ALA A 85 0.49 -1.24 0.43
C ALA A 85 1.57 -0.73 1.38
N GLN A 86 1.42 0.48 1.92
CA GLN A 86 2.36 1.05 2.89
C GLN A 86 2.39 0.22 4.18
N TRP A 87 1.23 -0.13 4.70
CA TRP A 87 1.09 -0.99 5.89
C TRP A 87 1.76 -2.36 5.70
N ALA A 88 1.50 -3.02 4.56
CA ALA A 88 2.05 -4.34 4.25
C ALA A 88 3.57 -4.29 4.05
N LYS A 89 4.07 -3.31 3.29
CA LYS A 89 5.52 -3.11 3.07
C LYS A 89 6.27 -2.88 4.38
N SER A 90 5.72 -2.07 5.28
CA SER A 90 6.36 -1.80 6.58
C SER A 90 6.45 -3.04 7.50
N ARG A 91 5.69 -4.10 7.20
CA ARG A 91 5.64 -5.35 7.95
C ARG A 91 6.21 -6.53 7.15
N ASN A 92 6.80 -6.27 5.98
CA ASN A 92 7.28 -7.28 5.05
C ASN A 92 6.21 -8.35 4.70
N LEU A 93 4.94 -7.94 4.59
CA LEU A 93 3.82 -8.82 4.24
C LEU A 93 3.50 -8.72 2.74
N ASP A 94 3.12 -9.84 2.14
CA ASP A 94 2.47 -9.81 0.83
C ASP A 94 1.02 -9.32 0.96
N TYR A 95 0.52 -8.71 -0.10
CA TYR A 95 -0.84 -8.16 -0.16
C TYR A 95 -1.40 -8.25 -1.56
N ALA A 96 -2.68 -8.58 -1.66
CA ALA A 96 -3.43 -8.58 -2.91
C ALA A 96 -4.48 -7.45 -2.89
N ILE A 97 -5.24 -7.29 -3.99
CA ILE A 97 -6.39 -6.39 -4.00
C ILE A 97 -7.42 -6.87 -2.96
N GLU A 98 -7.51 -8.18 -2.74
CA GLU A 98 -8.37 -8.80 -1.74
C GLU A 98 -8.01 -8.43 -0.31
N THR A 99 -6.73 -8.17 -0.03
CA THR A 99 -6.28 -7.69 1.28
C THR A 99 -6.93 -6.33 1.61
N VAL A 100 -7.21 -5.52 0.59
CA VAL A 100 -7.91 -4.24 0.76
C VAL A 100 -9.36 -4.44 1.21
N PHE A 101 -10.04 -5.48 0.73
CA PHE A 101 -11.38 -5.83 1.23
C PHE A 101 -11.35 -6.29 2.68
N LYS A 102 -10.43 -7.19 3.01
CA LYS A 102 -10.28 -7.72 4.37
C LYS A 102 -9.98 -6.62 5.39
N LYS A 103 -9.30 -5.55 4.96
CA LYS A 103 -8.93 -4.41 5.80
C LYS A 103 -9.80 -3.18 5.59
N TRP A 104 -10.93 -3.29 4.87
CA TRP A 104 -11.73 -2.13 4.46
C TRP A 104 -12.22 -1.30 5.65
N LEU A 105 -12.79 -1.95 6.67
CA LEU A 105 -13.26 -1.30 7.89
C LEU A 105 -12.13 -0.76 8.78
N GLU A 106 -10.90 -1.25 8.58
CA GLU A 106 -9.72 -0.88 9.35
C GLU A 106 -8.81 0.13 8.63
N LEU A 107 -9.18 0.59 7.43
CA LEU A 107 -8.32 1.43 6.58
C LEU A 107 -7.81 2.70 7.27
N ASP A 108 -8.55 3.27 8.21
CA ASP A 108 -8.14 4.47 8.95
C ASP A 108 -7.23 4.15 10.14
N LYS A 109 -7.25 2.92 10.63
CA LYS A 109 -6.37 2.42 11.70
C LYS A 109 -5.05 1.85 11.15
N LEU A 110 -4.98 1.54 9.86
CA LEU A 110 -3.75 1.04 9.24
C LEU A 110 -2.68 2.12 9.24
N LYS A 111 -1.70 1.97 10.14
CA LYS A 111 -0.47 2.76 10.15
C LYS A 111 0.71 1.88 9.74
N PRO A 112 1.65 2.40 8.92
CA PRO A 112 2.94 1.76 8.73
C PRO A 112 3.57 1.44 10.09
N LYS A 113 4.27 0.31 10.20
CA LYS A 113 5.06 -0.01 11.38
C LYS A 113 6.09 1.11 11.55
N GLU A 114 6.09 1.72 12.73
CA GLU A 114 7.07 2.74 13.04
C GLU A 114 8.46 2.13 12.98
N ILE A 115 9.36 2.82 12.29
CA ILE A 115 10.76 2.40 12.18
C ILE A 115 11.42 2.80 13.50
N VAL A 116 11.33 1.90 14.49
CA VAL A 116 12.02 2.09 15.77
C VAL A 116 13.50 1.88 15.52
N LYS A 117 14.27 2.97 15.53
CA LYS A 117 15.72 2.88 15.58
C LYS A 117 16.10 2.45 16.99
N LYS A 118 16.85 1.36 17.09
CA LYS A 118 17.44 0.96 18.38
C LYS A 118 18.84 1.55 18.47
N PRO A 119 19.20 2.14 19.62
CA PRO A 119 20.53 2.68 19.86
C PRO A 119 21.51 1.53 20.13
N TYR A 120 22.71 1.65 19.57
CA TYR A 120 23.82 0.74 19.73
C TYR A 120 25.09 1.55 20.02
N PHE A 121 26.02 0.97 20.75
CA PHE A 121 27.37 1.50 20.93
C PHE A 121 28.35 0.35 20.76
N GLN A 122 29.33 0.48 19.86
CA GLN A 122 30.32 -0.56 19.57
C GLN A 122 29.69 -1.95 19.30
N ASN A 123 28.63 -2.01 18.49
CA ASN A 123 27.80 -3.20 18.22
C ASN A 123 26.94 -3.73 19.38
N ASN A 124 27.04 -3.16 20.58
CA ASN A 124 26.26 -3.58 21.75
C ASN A 124 24.95 -2.78 21.87
N PRO A 125 23.82 -3.43 22.18
CA PRO A 125 22.53 -2.75 22.29
C PRO A 125 22.50 -1.81 23.51
N MET A 126 21.86 -0.66 23.34
CA MET A 126 21.70 0.33 24.40
C MET A 126 20.24 0.48 24.84
N ILE A 127 20.05 0.81 26.12
CA ILE A 127 18.74 1.06 26.73
C ILE A 127 18.80 2.38 27.50
N TRP A 128 17.80 3.23 27.29
CA TRP A 128 17.59 4.43 28.10
C TRP A 128 16.81 4.07 29.36
N SER A 129 17.32 4.44 30.53
CA SER A 129 16.59 4.35 31.79
C SER A 129 15.91 5.68 32.09
N GLU A 130 14.58 5.73 32.04
CA GLU A 130 13.83 6.94 32.40
C GLU A 130 14.01 7.32 33.88
N THR A 131 14.09 6.32 34.77
CA THR A 131 14.25 6.53 36.21
C THR A 131 15.59 7.17 36.56
N LYS A 132 16.67 6.72 35.89
CA LYS A 132 18.03 7.21 36.15
C LYS A 132 18.46 8.32 35.18
N LYS A 133 17.67 8.60 34.14
CA LYS A 133 17.96 9.53 33.03
C LYS A 133 19.35 9.29 32.41
N LYS A 134 19.70 8.02 32.19
CA LYS A 134 21.01 7.58 31.69
C LYS A 134 20.87 6.44 30.69
N TRP A 135 21.87 6.35 29.80
CA TRP A 135 22.03 5.25 28.85
C TRP A 135 22.81 4.09 29.49
N TYR A 136 22.39 2.87 29.20
CA TYR A 136 23.09 1.64 29.57
C TYR A 136 23.40 0.82 28.32
N VAL A 137 24.61 0.30 28.23
CA VAL A 137 25.06 -0.64 27.19
C VAL A 137 24.98 -2.04 27.78
N ILE A 138 24.38 -2.98 27.05
CA ILE A 138 24.40 -4.40 27.43
C ILE A 138 25.55 -5.06 26.69
N ASP A 139 26.56 -5.56 27.42
CA ASP A 139 27.67 -6.30 26.83
C ASP A 139 27.26 -7.71 26.38
N ASP A 140 28.15 -8.42 25.69
CA ASP A 140 27.92 -9.81 25.24
C ASP A 140 27.69 -10.80 26.41
N GLY A 141 28.10 -10.44 27.62
CA GLY A 141 27.89 -11.21 28.85
C GLY A 141 26.54 -10.92 29.55
N GLY A 142 25.75 -9.97 29.04
CA GLY A 142 24.48 -9.55 29.63
C GLY A 142 24.62 -8.54 30.79
N ASN A 143 25.82 -7.99 31.04
CA ASN A 143 26.03 -6.97 32.06
C ASN A 143 25.57 -5.60 31.55
N TRP A 144 25.03 -4.80 32.48
CA TRP A 144 24.58 -3.44 32.20
C TRP A 144 25.67 -2.45 32.58
N LEU A 145 26.33 -1.86 31.59
CA LEU A 145 27.36 -0.85 31.77
C LEU A 145 26.77 0.53 31.53
N GLU A 146 27.01 1.47 32.45
CA GLU A 146 26.57 2.86 32.26
C GLU A 146 27.37 3.49 31.11
N PHE A 147 26.66 4.10 30.16
CA PHE A 147 27.28 4.79 29.03
C PHE A 147 27.84 6.15 29.47
N ALA A 148 29.15 6.33 29.35
CA ALA A 148 29.87 7.55 29.69
C ALA A 148 30.41 8.33 28.47
N GLY A 149 30.03 7.91 27.25
CA GLY A 149 30.49 8.50 26.00
C GLY A 149 29.67 9.72 25.55
N LYS A 150 29.93 10.19 24.32
CA LYS A 150 29.17 11.29 23.71
C LYS A 150 27.96 10.74 22.94
N GLU A 151 26.85 11.48 22.91
CA GLU A 151 25.67 11.08 22.13
C GLU A 151 25.96 10.85 20.64
N SER A 152 26.96 11.53 20.07
CA SER A 152 27.42 11.33 18.70
C SER A 152 27.99 9.93 18.41
N GLU A 153 28.37 9.19 19.46
CA GLU A 153 28.90 7.83 19.36
C GLU A 153 27.79 6.77 19.35
N ILE A 154 26.53 7.18 19.60
CA ILE A 154 25.37 6.29 19.58
C ILE A 154 24.98 6.01 18.12
N GLU A 155 25.10 4.75 17.73
CA GLU A 155 24.68 4.25 16.44
C GLU A 155 23.21 3.86 16.45
N TRP A 156 22.38 4.60 15.73
CA TRP A 156 20.96 4.31 15.61
C TRP A 156 20.69 3.34 14.46
N ARG A 157 20.54 2.05 14.77
CA ARG A 157 20.33 0.99 13.78
C ARG A 157 18.83 0.72 13.57
N ILE A 158 18.44 0.52 12.32
CA ILE A 158 17.08 0.06 11.97
C ILE A 158 17.09 -1.46 12.01
N ILE A 159 16.40 -2.06 12.97
CA ILE A 159 16.15 -3.50 12.98
C ILE A 159 14.98 -3.76 12.04
N LYS A 160 15.26 -4.46 10.93
CA LYS A 160 14.23 -4.86 9.96
C LYS A 160 13.43 -6.05 10.47
#